data_AF-A0A955EJ68-F1
#
_entry.id   AF-A0A955EJ68-F1
#
_cell.length_a   1.000
_cell.length_b   1.000
_cell.length_c   1.000
_cell.angle_alpha   90.00
_cell.angle_beta   90.00
_cell.angle_gamma   90.00
#
_symmetry.space_group_name_H-M   'P 1'
#
loop_
_entity.id
_entity.type
_entity.pdbx_description
1 polymer ?
#
loop_
_entity_poly.entity_id
_entity_poly.type
_entity_poly.pdbx_seq_one_letter_code
_entity_poly.pdbx_strand_id
1 'polypeptide(L)'
;HPVVHVDLPRPGHADTPVAQFRLGLADAYSGIDLATLSVTADTPVAGRAAGAELADLFVDQGDGIWLANLSEPVNVAGDLHLTVRLDDHQGNRTEVVRRFSVTPVIPCPGDADGSMSVNIDDLNMVLERWLDAVTPGTDGDVTNDGIVDFDDLNRVLSHWGAICN
;
A
#
# COMPACT_ATOMS: atom_id res chain seq x y z
N HIS A 1 -16.36 12.04 -24.52
CA HIS A 1 -16.58 11.61 -23.14
C HIS A 1 -15.44 10.67 -22.81
N PRO A 2 -14.54 11.11 -21.93
CA PRO A 2 -13.37 10.33 -21.57
C PRO A 2 -13.83 9.08 -20.82
N VAL A 3 -13.14 7.98 -21.04
CA VAL A 3 -13.30 6.72 -20.32
C VAL A 3 -12.04 6.49 -19.49
N VAL A 4 -12.25 6.20 -18.21
CA VAL A 4 -11.20 5.82 -17.28
C VAL A 4 -11.51 4.42 -16.79
N HIS A 5 -10.50 3.55 -16.79
CA HIS A 5 -10.55 2.25 -16.15
C HIS A 5 -9.36 2.09 -15.21
N VAL A 6 -9.60 1.55 -14.01
CA VAL A 6 -8.53 1.18 -13.07
C VAL A 6 -8.36 -0.33 -13.14
N ASP A 7 -7.32 -0.79 -13.83
CA ASP A 7 -7.00 -2.21 -13.98
C ASP A 7 -6.35 -2.77 -12.73
N LEU A 8 -5.40 -2.01 -12.17
CA LEU A 8 -4.68 -2.33 -10.94
C LEU A 8 -4.69 -1.10 -10.02
N PRO A 9 -4.99 -1.28 -8.72
CA PRO A 9 -5.35 -2.55 -8.09
C PRO A 9 -6.73 -3.04 -8.54
N ARG A 10 -6.94 -4.37 -8.49
CA ARG A 10 -8.26 -4.96 -8.73
C ARG A 10 -9.19 -4.57 -7.58
N PRO A 11 -10.52 -4.46 -7.82
CA PRO A 11 -11.46 -4.28 -6.72
C PRO A 11 -11.41 -5.45 -5.74
N GLY A 12 -11.56 -5.15 -4.45
CA GLY A 12 -11.63 -6.16 -3.40
C GLY A 12 -10.30 -6.40 -2.69
N HIS A 13 -10.04 -7.64 -2.29
CA HIS A 13 -8.88 -7.98 -1.46
C HIS A 13 -7.66 -8.37 -2.31
N ALA A 14 -6.49 -7.85 -1.94
CA ALA A 14 -5.20 -8.25 -2.45
C ALA A 14 -4.39 -8.94 -1.33
N ASP A 15 -3.98 -10.18 -1.57
CA ASP A 15 -3.19 -10.99 -0.62
C ASP A 15 -1.73 -10.52 -0.50
N THR A 16 -1.33 -9.53 -1.30
CA THR A 16 0.03 -8.97 -1.34
C THR A 16 0.01 -7.45 -1.48
N PRO A 17 1.05 -6.75 -1.00
CA PRO A 17 1.22 -5.31 -1.20
C PRO A 17 1.10 -4.88 -2.65
N VAL A 18 0.50 -3.71 -2.89
CA VAL A 18 0.29 -3.20 -4.24
C VAL A 18 1.54 -2.48 -4.70
N ALA A 19 2.29 -3.09 -5.62
CA ALA A 19 3.53 -2.52 -6.18
C ALA A 19 3.33 -1.75 -7.49
N GLN A 20 2.11 -1.76 -8.04
CA GLN A 20 1.81 -1.13 -9.33
C GLN A 20 0.38 -0.62 -9.39
N PHE A 21 0.20 0.56 -9.97
CA PHE A 21 -1.08 1.03 -10.46
C PHE A 21 -1.11 1.00 -11.99
N ARG A 22 -2.26 0.60 -12.53
CA ARG A 22 -2.48 0.56 -13.98
C ARG A 22 -3.83 1.13 -14.34
N LEU A 23 -3.80 2.11 -15.23
CA LEU A 23 -4.99 2.79 -15.74
C LEU A 23 -5.13 2.52 -17.25
N GLY A 24 -6.38 2.41 -17.68
CA GLY A 24 -6.77 2.48 -19.09
C GLY A 24 -7.51 3.79 -19.33
N LEU A 25 -6.98 4.64 -20.21
CA LEU A 25 -7.54 5.94 -20.57
C LEU A 25 -7.89 5.93 -22.06
N ALA A 26 -9.12 6.28 -22.41
CA ALA A 26 -9.57 6.38 -23.81
C ALA A 26 -10.58 7.51 -24.02
N ASP A 27 -10.56 8.18 -25.17
CA ASP A 27 -11.65 9.02 -25.65
C ASP A 27 -11.83 8.79 -27.15
N ALA A 28 -13.07 8.56 -27.59
CA ALA A 28 -13.38 8.18 -28.96
C ALA A 28 -13.70 9.39 -29.88
N TYR A 29 -13.60 10.63 -29.40
CA TYR A 29 -14.12 11.78 -30.13
C TYR A 29 -13.21 13.02 -30.12
N SER A 30 -13.08 13.72 -28.98
CA SER A 30 -12.32 14.97 -28.88
C SER A 30 -10.87 14.77 -28.45
N GLY A 31 -10.53 13.59 -27.96
CA GLY A 31 -9.27 13.33 -27.28
C GLY A 31 -9.34 13.69 -25.80
N ILE A 32 -8.36 13.18 -25.07
CA ILE A 32 -8.20 13.31 -23.62
C ILE A 32 -7.37 14.56 -23.32
N ASP A 33 -7.80 15.36 -22.35
CA ASP A 33 -6.95 16.41 -21.80
C ASP A 33 -6.10 15.86 -20.65
N LEU A 34 -4.92 15.32 -20.99
CA LEU A 34 -4.02 14.71 -20.00
C LEU A 34 -3.53 15.67 -18.93
N ALA A 35 -3.57 16.99 -19.16
CA ALA A 35 -3.21 17.97 -18.14
C ALA A 35 -4.22 18.01 -16.98
N THR A 36 -5.40 17.41 -17.17
CA THR A 36 -6.46 17.30 -16.15
C THR A 36 -6.46 15.97 -15.41
N LEU A 37 -5.57 15.04 -15.77
CA LEU A 37 -5.45 13.77 -15.06
C LEU A 37 -5.09 14.06 -13.59
N SER A 38 -5.94 13.56 -12.69
CA SER A 38 -5.71 13.59 -11.26
C SER A 38 -5.88 12.20 -10.68
N VAL A 39 -4.89 11.76 -9.91
CA VAL A 39 -4.88 10.47 -9.24
C VAL A 39 -4.53 10.72 -7.77
N THR A 40 -5.41 10.33 -6.86
CA THR A 40 -5.17 10.45 -5.42
C THR A 40 -5.50 9.15 -4.70
N ALA A 41 -4.82 8.90 -3.58
CA ALA A 41 -5.11 7.78 -2.69
C ALA A 41 -5.42 8.30 -1.28
N ASP A 42 -6.27 7.62 -0.52
CA ASP A 42 -6.56 7.93 0.90
C ASP A 42 -5.52 7.37 1.88
N THR A 43 -4.44 6.79 1.35
CA THR A 43 -3.28 6.28 2.10
C THR A 43 -2.00 6.88 1.54
N PRO A 44 -0.89 6.90 2.30
CA PRO A 44 0.41 7.24 1.74
C PRO A 44 0.81 6.31 0.58
N VAL A 45 1.40 6.90 -0.47
CA VAL A 45 1.89 6.19 -1.66
C VAL A 45 3.20 6.83 -2.13
N ALA A 46 4.23 6.03 -2.40
CA ALA A 46 5.51 6.49 -2.94
C ALA A 46 6.10 7.69 -2.16
N GLY A 47 6.11 7.61 -0.83
CA GLY A 47 6.59 8.68 0.07
C GLY A 47 5.70 9.92 0.17
N ARG A 48 4.52 9.93 -0.45
CA ARG A 48 3.57 11.05 -0.41
C ARG A 48 2.46 10.78 0.60
N ALA A 49 1.97 11.82 1.26
CA ALA A 49 0.88 11.72 2.22
C ALA A 49 -0.45 11.34 1.55
N ALA A 50 -1.39 10.82 2.33
CA ALA A 50 -2.76 10.59 1.89
C ALA A 50 -3.39 11.87 1.28
N GLY A 51 -4.10 11.71 0.18
CA GLY A 51 -4.73 12.79 -0.61
C GLY A 51 -3.78 13.56 -1.52
N ALA A 52 -2.47 13.26 -1.50
CA ALA A 52 -1.52 13.87 -2.43
C ALA A 52 -1.80 13.44 -3.88
N GLU A 53 -1.50 14.34 -4.82
CA GLU A 53 -1.55 14.05 -6.25
C GLU A 53 -0.47 13.04 -6.64
N LEU A 54 -0.82 12.10 -7.53
CA LEU A 54 0.01 10.98 -7.97
C LEU A 54 0.10 10.88 -9.50
N ALA A 55 -0.59 11.73 -10.27
CA ALA A 55 -0.65 11.64 -11.73
C ALA A 55 0.73 11.66 -12.41
N ASP A 56 1.70 12.37 -11.84
CA ASP A 56 3.09 12.44 -12.34
C ASP A 56 3.88 11.13 -12.17
N LEU A 57 3.39 10.17 -11.37
CA LEU A 57 3.98 8.84 -11.27
C LEU A 57 3.61 7.95 -12.47
N PHE A 58 2.60 8.32 -13.25
CA PHE A 58 2.10 7.51 -14.35
C PHE A 58 2.85 7.81 -15.65
N VAL A 59 3.34 6.74 -16.28
CA VAL A 59 4.03 6.76 -17.56
C VAL A 59 3.17 6.08 -18.62
N ASP A 60 2.95 6.78 -19.72
CA ASP A 60 2.27 6.22 -20.91
C ASP A 60 3.07 5.04 -21.48
N GLN A 61 2.39 3.91 -21.67
CA GLN A 61 2.92 2.70 -22.28
C GLN A 61 2.44 2.51 -23.73
N GLY A 62 1.63 3.43 -24.24
CA GLY A 62 0.91 3.28 -25.50
C GLY A 62 -0.45 2.60 -25.33
N ASP A 63 -1.26 2.67 -26.39
CA ASP A 63 -2.59 2.06 -26.48
C ASP A 63 -3.54 2.43 -25.31
N GLY A 64 -3.37 3.63 -24.74
CA GLY A 64 -4.18 4.12 -23.63
C GLY A 64 -3.82 3.53 -22.26
N ILE A 65 -2.69 2.82 -22.13
CA ILE A 65 -2.26 2.20 -20.88
C ILE A 65 -1.27 3.12 -20.17
N TRP A 66 -1.56 3.41 -18.89
CA TRP A 66 -0.72 4.24 -18.03
C TRP A 66 -0.30 3.46 -16.79
N LEU A 67 1.01 3.44 -16.50
CA LEU A 67 1.58 2.67 -15.40
C LEU A 67 2.32 3.55 -14.40
N ALA A 68 2.07 3.32 -13.11
CA ALA A 68 2.92 3.76 -12.03
C ALA A 68 3.51 2.54 -11.32
N ASN A 69 4.82 2.35 -11.42
CA ASN A 69 5.55 1.33 -10.66
C ASN A 69 6.03 1.95 -9.35
N LEU A 70 5.70 1.32 -8.23
CA LEU A 70 6.04 1.81 -6.90
C LEU A 70 7.30 1.11 -6.41
N SER A 71 8.32 1.89 -6.03
CA SER A 71 9.51 1.36 -5.35
C SER A 71 9.15 0.86 -3.95
N GLU A 72 8.21 1.53 -3.29
CA GLU A 72 7.62 1.13 -2.02
C GLU A 72 6.16 0.70 -2.27
N PRO A 73 5.87 -0.61 -2.20
CA PRO A 73 4.51 -1.10 -2.36
C PRO A 73 3.57 -0.52 -1.29
N VAL A 74 2.31 -0.28 -1.67
CA VAL A 74 1.28 0.06 -0.69
C VAL A 74 1.05 -1.15 0.21
N ASN A 75 1.52 -1.05 1.46
CA ASN A 75 1.60 -2.12 2.44
C ASN A 75 0.85 -1.74 3.73
N VAL A 76 -0.34 -1.18 3.58
CA VAL A 76 -1.18 -0.69 4.68
C VAL A 76 -2.46 -1.51 4.71
N ALA A 77 -2.83 -2.02 5.89
CA ALA A 77 -4.09 -2.73 6.08
C ALA A 77 -5.26 -1.74 6.06
N GLY A 78 -6.38 -2.16 5.49
CA GLY A 78 -7.62 -1.39 5.54
C GLY A 78 -8.38 -1.37 4.22
N ASP A 79 -9.50 -0.65 4.21
CA ASP A 79 -10.24 -0.31 3.01
C ASP A 79 -9.64 0.97 2.41
N LEU A 80 -9.04 0.84 1.23
CA LEU A 80 -8.28 1.87 0.54
C LEU A 80 -9.01 2.33 -0.72
N HIS A 81 -8.91 3.63 -1.02
CA HIS A 81 -9.55 4.28 -2.16
C HIS A 81 -8.50 4.95 -3.06
N LEU A 82 -8.39 4.49 -4.30
CA LEU A 82 -7.70 5.20 -5.38
C LEU A 82 -8.74 5.95 -6.23
N THR A 83 -8.67 7.27 -6.25
CA THR A 83 -9.54 8.13 -7.05
C THR A 83 -8.81 8.60 -8.29
N VAL A 84 -9.41 8.39 -9.46
CA VAL A 84 -8.88 8.83 -10.76
C VAL A 84 -9.91 9.73 -11.43
N ARG A 85 -9.48 10.92 -11.84
CA ARG A 85 -10.30 11.93 -12.53
C ARG A 85 -9.62 12.36 -13.81
N LEU A 86 -10.43 12.59 -14.84
CA LEU A 86 -9.94 13.00 -16.15
C LEU A 86 -11.02 13.75 -16.92
N ASP A 87 -10.63 14.85 -17.58
CA ASP A 87 -11.49 15.63 -18.46
C ASP A 87 -11.11 15.39 -19.94
N ASP A 88 -12.07 15.52 -20.85
CA ASP A 88 -11.79 15.69 -22.28
C ASP A 88 -11.62 17.18 -22.63
N HIS A 89 -11.15 17.48 -23.85
CA HIS A 89 -10.98 18.86 -24.31
C HIS A 89 -12.30 19.67 -24.43
N GLN A 90 -13.45 19.03 -24.27
CA GLN A 90 -14.76 19.68 -24.23
C GLN A 90 -15.22 19.95 -22.78
N GLY A 91 -14.42 19.58 -21.79
CA GLY A 91 -14.69 19.76 -20.36
C GLY A 91 -15.59 18.67 -19.76
N ASN A 92 -15.83 17.55 -20.46
CA ASN A 92 -16.56 16.43 -19.86
C ASN A 92 -15.63 15.66 -18.93
N ARG A 93 -16.04 15.50 -17.67
CA ARG A 93 -15.28 14.80 -16.63
C ARG A 93 -15.76 13.37 -16.43
N THR A 94 -14.80 12.46 -16.26
CA THR A 94 -15.02 11.11 -15.73
C THR A 94 -14.23 10.91 -14.44
N GLU A 95 -14.85 10.25 -13.47
CA GLU A 95 -14.25 9.91 -12.18
C GLU A 95 -14.48 8.44 -11.87
N VAL A 96 -13.42 7.76 -11.43
CA VAL A 96 -13.47 6.38 -10.97
C VAL A 96 -12.83 6.29 -9.59
N VAL A 97 -13.56 5.69 -8.64
CA VAL A 97 -13.02 5.35 -7.32
C VAL A 97 -12.82 3.84 -7.26
N ARG A 98 -11.57 3.41 -7.21
CA ARG A 98 -11.19 2.01 -7.01
C ARG A 98 -11.02 1.74 -5.51
N ARG A 99 -11.89 0.89 -4.98
CA ARG A 99 -11.79 0.37 -3.61
C ARG A 99 -11.05 -0.96 -3.58
N PHE A 100 -10.10 -1.10 -2.67
CA PHE A 100 -9.35 -2.33 -2.48
C PHE A 100 -8.84 -2.42 -1.04
N SER A 101 -8.49 -3.63 -0.60
CA SER A 101 -7.80 -3.87 0.67
C SER A 101 -6.56 -4.69 0.44
N VAL A 102 -5.60 -4.56 1.35
CA VAL A 102 -4.30 -5.21 1.24
C VAL A 102 -4.05 -5.98 2.53
N THR A 103 -3.56 -7.21 2.42
CA THR A 103 -2.89 -7.88 3.55
C THR A 103 -1.48 -7.35 3.65
N PRO A 104 -1.11 -6.63 4.73
CA PRO A 104 0.25 -6.16 4.88
C PRO A 104 1.21 -7.34 5.03
N VAL A 105 2.34 -7.25 4.36
CA VAL A 105 3.49 -8.10 4.63
C VAL A 105 4.37 -7.34 5.61
N ILE A 106 4.47 -7.82 6.85
CA ILE A 106 5.45 -7.32 7.81
C ILE A 106 6.82 -7.83 7.32
N PRO A 107 7.76 -6.95 6.91
CA PRO A 107 9.00 -7.37 6.26
C PRO A 107 9.76 -8.40 7.09
N CYS A 108 9.78 -8.22 8.41
CA CYS A 108 10.35 -9.14 9.39
C CYS A 108 9.29 -9.46 10.46
N PRO A 109 8.53 -10.55 10.33
CA PRO A 109 7.44 -10.81 11.28
C PRO A 109 7.87 -11.07 12.72
N GLY A 110 9.16 -11.24 12.99
CA GLY A 110 9.72 -11.38 14.34
C GLY A 110 10.69 -10.27 14.74
N ASP A 111 10.74 -9.16 13.99
CA ASP A 111 11.55 -7.98 14.32
C ASP A 111 10.72 -7.09 15.23
N ALA A 112 10.96 -7.24 16.53
CA ALA A 112 10.23 -6.58 17.60
C ALA A 112 10.77 -5.19 17.92
N ASP A 113 12.03 -4.91 17.60
CA ASP A 113 12.67 -3.62 17.85
C ASP A 113 12.76 -2.71 16.61
N GLY A 114 12.38 -3.23 15.44
CA GLY A 114 12.34 -2.50 14.16
C GLY A 114 13.70 -2.34 13.50
N SER A 115 14.69 -3.16 13.88
CA SER A 115 16.06 -3.11 13.38
C SER A 115 16.26 -3.78 12.02
N MET A 116 15.20 -4.31 11.41
CA MET A 116 15.20 -5.11 10.17
C MET A 116 15.96 -6.44 10.30
N SER A 117 16.19 -6.94 11.53
CA SER A 117 16.91 -8.19 11.77
C SER A 117 16.37 -8.94 12.97
N VAL A 118 15.91 -10.17 12.79
CA VAL A 118 15.37 -11.00 13.88
C VAL A 118 16.50 -11.69 14.65
N ASN A 119 16.77 -11.25 15.87
CA ASN A 119 17.90 -11.69 16.69
C ASN A 119 17.61 -11.61 18.21
N ILE A 120 18.66 -11.58 19.02
CA ILE A 120 18.56 -11.59 20.49
C ILE A 120 17.92 -10.32 21.05
N ASP A 121 18.06 -9.19 20.37
CA ASP A 121 17.46 -7.94 20.80
C ASP A 121 15.93 -8.01 20.72
N ASP A 122 15.37 -8.65 19.68
CA ASP A 122 13.93 -8.89 19.57
C ASP A 122 13.40 -9.84 20.65
N LEU A 123 14.13 -10.93 20.91
CA LEU A 123 13.76 -11.86 21.98
C LEU A 123 13.77 -11.16 23.35
N ASN A 124 14.79 -10.33 23.60
CA ASN A 124 14.83 -9.56 24.85
C ASN A 124 13.66 -8.58 24.92
N MET A 125 13.29 -7.90 23.84
CA MET A 125 12.14 -7.00 23.80
C MET A 125 10.83 -7.72 24.21
N VAL A 126 10.55 -8.89 23.63
CA VAL A 126 9.37 -9.70 23.98
C VAL A 126 9.40 -10.11 25.45
N LEU A 127 10.55 -10.56 25.96
CA LEU A 127 10.68 -11.01 27.35
C LEU A 127 10.61 -9.85 28.36
N GLU A 128 11.04 -8.65 27.98
CA GLU A 128 10.98 -7.45 28.82
C GLU A 128 9.57 -6.93 29.02
N ARG A 129 8.67 -7.19 28.07
CA ARG A 129 7.27 -6.73 28.07
C ARG A 129 6.27 -7.87 28.28
N TRP A 130 6.74 -9.02 28.77
CA TRP A 130 5.94 -10.23 28.89
C TRP A 130 4.62 -10.03 29.65
N LEU A 131 3.51 -10.35 28.99
CA LEU A 131 2.11 -10.18 29.42
C LEU A 131 1.64 -8.72 29.57
N ASP A 132 2.40 -7.75 29.09
CA ASP A 132 1.97 -6.36 29.05
C ASP A 132 0.98 -6.13 27.90
N ALA A 133 -0.02 -5.29 28.17
CA ALA A 133 -0.86 -4.74 27.11
C ALA A 133 -0.16 -3.51 26.51
N VAL A 134 0.05 -3.54 25.20
CA VAL A 134 0.80 -2.51 24.46
C VAL A 134 -0.05 -1.95 23.32
N THR A 135 0.45 -0.92 22.64
CA THR A 135 -0.17 -0.54 21.36
C THR A 135 0.10 -1.66 20.35
N PRO A 136 -0.89 -2.16 19.61
CA PRO A 136 -0.67 -3.26 18.67
C PRO A 136 0.51 -3.00 17.73
N GLY A 137 1.45 -3.94 17.67
CA GLY A 137 2.63 -3.84 16.82
C GLY A 137 3.80 -3.05 17.38
N THR A 138 3.84 -2.85 18.69
CA THR A 138 4.90 -2.08 19.36
C THR A 138 5.42 -2.82 20.58
N ASP A 139 6.60 -2.43 21.08
CA ASP A 139 7.11 -2.87 22.39
C ASP A 139 7.09 -4.40 22.59
N GLY A 140 7.44 -5.20 21.57
CA GLY A 140 7.47 -6.67 21.69
C GLY A 140 6.22 -7.39 21.18
N ASP A 141 5.11 -6.71 20.92
CA ASP A 141 3.95 -7.30 20.25
C ASP A 141 4.19 -7.32 18.74
N VAL A 142 4.65 -8.46 18.21
CA VAL A 142 4.93 -8.66 16.79
C VAL A 142 3.78 -9.32 16.04
N THR A 143 2.75 -9.77 16.77
CA THR A 143 1.52 -10.33 16.20
C THR A 143 0.41 -9.30 15.97
N ASN A 144 0.59 -8.08 16.51
CA ASN A 144 -0.34 -6.95 16.49
C ASN A 144 -1.68 -7.26 17.18
N ASP A 145 -1.68 -8.08 18.23
CA ASP A 145 -2.92 -8.40 18.95
C ASP A 145 -3.13 -7.55 20.22
N GLY A 146 -2.14 -6.72 20.58
CA GLY A 146 -2.16 -5.79 21.69
C GLY A 146 -1.68 -6.37 23.02
N ILE A 147 -1.21 -7.62 23.06
CA ILE A 147 -0.65 -8.27 24.25
C ILE A 147 0.67 -8.93 23.87
N VAL A 148 1.72 -8.73 24.66
CA VAL A 148 2.99 -9.42 24.43
C VAL A 148 2.96 -10.79 25.11
N ASP A 149 2.91 -11.88 24.37
CA ASP A 149 2.85 -13.21 24.96
C ASP A 149 3.59 -14.33 24.17
N PHE A 150 3.13 -15.56 24.34
CA PHE A 150 3.72 -16.73 23.71
C PHE A 150 3.61 -16.71 22.19
N ASP A 151 2.59 -16.06 21.62
CA ASP A 151 2.43 -15.95 20.18
C ASP A 151 3.52 -15.04 19.58
N ASP A 152 3.87 -13.94 20.24
CA ASP A 152 5.00 -13.08 19.86
C ASP A 152 6.34 -13.80 19.99
N LEU A 153 6.56 -14.49 21.11
CA LEU A 153 7.78 -15.28 21.31
C LEU A 153 7.95 -16.33 20.21
N ASN A 154 6.90 -17.07 19.89
CA ASN A 154 6.95 -18.05 18.81
C ASN A 154 7.23 -17.39 17.47
N ARG A 155 6.67 -16.20 17.23
CA ARG A 155 6.90 -15.45 16.02
C ARG A 155 8.38 -15.07 15.87
N VAL A 156 9.00 -14.49 16.90
CA VAL A 156 10.45 -14.20 16.94
C VAL A 156 11.27 -15.47 16.69
N LEU A 157 11.00 -16.55 17.42
CA LEU A 157 11.78 -17.79 17.32
C LEU A 157 11.62 -18.49 15.97
N SER A 158 10.43 -18.45 15.36
CA SER A 158 10.16 -19.04 14.05
C SER A 158 10.83 -18.29 12.89
N HIS A 159 11.20 -17.03 13.12
CA HIS A 159 11.86 -16.16 12.14
C HIS A 159 13.32 -15.84 12.52
N TRP A 160 13.90 -16.56 13.48
CA TRP A 160 15.24 -16.30 14.01
C TRP A 160 16.33 -16.22 12.93
N GLY A 161 17.13 -15.15 12.96
CA GLY A 161 18.21 -14.89 12.02
C GLY A 161 17.76 -14.32 10.67
N ALA A 162 16.48 -13.99 10.49
CA ALA A 162 16.01 -13.28 9.31
C ALA A 162 16.59 -11.86 9.25
N ILE A 163 16.94 -11.42 8.05
CA ILE A 163 17.36 -10.04 7.75
C ILE A 163 16.45 -9.54 6.62
N CYS A 164 15.88 -8.35 6.80
CA CYS A 164 14.92 -7.77 5.88
C CYS A 164 15.51 -6.59 5.12
N ASN A 165 15.12 -6.46 3.85
CA ASN A 165 15.55 -5.42 2.93
C ASN A 165 14.33 -4.69 2.35
#